data_AF-A0A6B2LEU5-F1
#
_entry.id   AF-A0A6B2LEU5-F1
#
_cell.length_a   1.000
_cell.length_b   1.000
_cell.length_c   1.000
_cell.angle_alpha   90.00
_cell.angle_beta   90.00
_cell.angle_gamma   90.00
#
_symmetry.space_group_name_H-M   'P 1'
#
loop_
_entity.id
_entity.type
_entity.pdbx_description
1 polymer ?
#
loop_
_entity_poly.entity_id
_entity_poly.type
_entity_poly.pdbx_seq_one_letter_code
_entity_poly.pdbx_strand_id
1 'polypeptide(L)'
;MQSSGNYLCFLDADDIMMPDRIAMQYEACKNNPNAIIGSNFERFPPESTQRYSNWCNNITPEQLYTQRFREVTIIQPTWFYERVIWDRLGGYEPAKGLPEDLIFFLKHLEQGGKLHKVPVPLLKYRYHTTMTSSGISRKTLLSYRVQAFERTVLRDPKWSSFMIWGCGRDGKTFYKTLSAQNQLKVVGFCDVNPNLIGTSIVLNHQTKHKIPVLHWNQMKAPFVTCVAFDRYDQFETNLKSLNFIEGIDYFPLI
;
A
#
# COMPACT_ATOMS: atom_id res chain seq x y z
N MET A 1 -0.84 22.74 -15.27
CA MET A 1 -1.60 23.02 -14.03
C MET A 1 -2.04 24.49 -14.05
N GLN A 2 -3.30 24.80 -13.75
CA GLN A 2 -3.85 26.18 -13.78
C GLN A 2 -3.97 26.84 -12.39
N SER A 3 -3.80 26.08 -11.30
CA SER A 3 -3.84 26.61 -9.94
C SER A 3 -2.60 27.45 -9.61
N SER A 4 -2.77 28.55 -8.85
CA SER A 4 -1.73 29.47 -8.39
C SER A 4 -1.51 29.52 -6.86
N GLY A 5 -2.31 28.81 -6.05
CA GLY A 5 -2.22 28.86 -4.59
C GLY A 5 -0.98 28.14 -4.01
N ASN A 6 -0.48 28.57 -2.85
CA ASN A 6 0.68 27.94 -2.19
C ASN A 6 0.40 26.51 -1.69
N TYR A 7 -0.87 26.17 -1.53
CA TYR A 7 -1.34 24.85 -1.15
C TYR A 7 -2.24 24.30 -2.26
N LEU A 8 -2.18 22.98 -2.43
CA LEU A 8 -3.01 22.25 -3.36
C LEU A 8 -3.99 21.40 -2.56
N CYS A 9 -5.28 21.54 -2.86
CA CYS A 9 -6.36 20.72 -2.33
C CYS A 9 -6.99 19.96 -3.49
N PHE A 10 -6.95 18.63 -3.44
CA PHE A 10 -7.46 17.77 -4.50
C PHE A 10 -8.91 17.37 -4.21
N LEU A 11 -9.73 17.29 -5.24
CA LEU A 11 -11.12 16.87 -5.15
C LEU A 11 -11.51 16.27 -6.50
N ASP A 12 -12.05 15.05 -6.49
CA ASP A 12 -12.64 14.45 -7.69
C ASP A 12 -13.98 15.14 -8.01
N ALA A 13 -14.29 15.26 -9.30
CA ALA A 13 -15.42 16.07 -9.77
C ALA A 13 -16.80 15.57 -9.30
N ASP A 14 -16.87 14.33 -8.84
CA ASP A 14 -18.07 13.64 -8.40
C ASP A 14 -18.15 13.43 -6.87
N ASP A 15 -17.12 13.86 -6.15
CA ASP A 15 -17.06 13.87 -4.69
C ASP A 15 -17.62 15.16 -4.08
N ILE A 16 -17.98 15.12 -2.78
CA ILE A 16 -18.46 16.28 -2.04
C ILE A 16 -17.48 16.61 -0.91
N MET A 17 -16.98 17.84 -0.94
CA MET A 17 -16.15 18.40 0.13
C MET A 17 -17.01 18.77 1.35
N MET A 18 -16.57 18.37 2.55
CA MET A 18 -17.21 18.81 3.80
C MET A 18 -16.80 20.25 4.14
N PRO A 19 -17.68 21.06 4.79
CA PRO A 19 -17.45 22.49 4.99
C PRO A 19 -16.11 22.85 5.64
N ASP A 20 -15.67 22.08 6.63
CA ASP A 20 -14.47 22.37 7.40
C ASP A 20 -13.18 21.82 6.78
N ARG A 21 -13.26 21.14 5.63
CA ARG A 21 -12.12 20.40 5.05
C ARG A 21 -10.89 21.27 4.86
N ILE A 22 -11.06 22.41 4.18
CA ILE A 22 -9.93 23.29 3.84
C ILE A 22 -9.29 23.82 5.11
N ALA A 23 -10.08 24.33 6.07
CA ALA A 23 -9.56 24.88 7.31
C ALA A 23 -8.78 23.83 8.11
N MET A 24 -9.35 22.65 8.33
CA MET A 24 -8.73 21.60 9.14
C MET A 24 -7.45 21.04 8.49
N GLN A 25 -7.48 20.77 7.17
CA GLN A 25 -6.31 20.25 6.48
C GLN A 25 -5.21 21.30 6.31
N TYR A 26 -5.56 22.58 6.16
CA TYR A 26 -4.60 23.68 6.16
C TYR A 26 -3.88 23.80 7.50
N GLU A 27 -4.60 23.80 8.62
CA GLU A 27 -4.00 23.81 9.96
C GLU A 27 -3.08 22.60 10.18
N ALA A 28 -3.51 21.41 9.76
CA ALA A 28 -2.67 20.23 9.81
C ALA A 28 -1.41 20.36 8.93
N CYS A 29 -1.53 20.93 7.73
CA CYS A 29 -0.41 21.11 6.80
C CYS A 29 0.67 22.03 7.37
N LYS A 30 0.28 23.14 8.02
CA LYS A 30 1.23 24.08 8.65
C LYS A 30 2.10 23.40 9.72
N ASN A 31 1.53 22.45 10.44
CA ASN A 31 2.23 21.72 11.50
C ASN A 31 3.01 20.50 10.99
N ASN A 32 2.83 20.13 9.72
CA ASN A 32 3.43 18.94 9.11
C ASN A 32 4.06 19.32 7.76
N PRO A 33 5.16 20.08 7.74
CA PRO A 33 5.83 20.45 6.50
C PRO A 33 6.33 19.21 5.75
N ASN A 34 6.36 19.28 4.42
CA ASN A 34 6.70 18.17 3.54
C ASN A 34 5.78 16.93 3.70
N ALA A 35 4.55 17.10 4.20
CA ALA A 35 3.58 16.01 4.29
C ALA A 35 2.47 16.09 3.24
N ILE A 36 2.03 14.93 2.74
CA ILE A 36 0.69 14.79 2.17
C ILE A 36 -0.30 14.67 3.33
N ILE A 37 -1.21 15.65 3.43
CA ILE A 37 -2.28 15.65 4.42
C ILE A 37 -3.51 14.97 3.83
N GLY A 38 -4.06 14.02 4.57
CA GLY A 38 -5.30 13.31 4.29
C GLY A 38 -6.39 13.59 5.30
N SER A 39 -7.53 12.96 5.10
CA SER A 39 -8.59 12.88 6.08
C SER A 39 -9.24 11.50 6.05
N ASN A 40 -10.06 11.20 7.05
CA ASN A 40 -11.06 10.15 6.87
C ASN A 40 -12.10 10.59 5.82
N PHE A 41 -12.91 9.64 5.36
CA PHE A 41 -13.97 9.90 4.38
C PHE A 41 -15.19 9.01 4.64
N GLU A 42 -16.32 9.44 4.09
CA GLU A 42 -17.57 8.67 4.05
C GLU A 42 -17.85 8.23 2.62
N ARG A 43 -18.42 7.03 2.44
CA ARG A 43 -18.85 6.56 1.13
C ARG A 43 -20.26 7.02 0.82
N PHE A 44 -20.53 7.30 -0.44
CA PHE A 44 -21.86 7.58 -0.96
C PHE A 44 -22.13 6.72 -2.21
N PRO A 45 -23.08 5.75 -2.17
CA PRO A 45 -23.95 5.43 -1.05
C PRO A 45 -23.19 4.81 0.14
N PRO A 46 -23.74 4.91 1.37
CA PRO A 46 -23.19 4.25 2.55
C PRO A 46 -22.98 2.74 2.31
N GLU A 47 -22.08 2.11 3.06
CA GLU A 47 -21.72 0.67 2.96
C GLU A 47 -20.94 0.25 1.69
N SER A 48 -20.73 1.15 0.73
CA SER A 48 -19.91 0.84 -0.45
C SER A 48 -18.47 0.53 -0.04
N THR A 49 -17.99 -0.68 -0.32
CA THR A 49 -16.63 -1.14 0.04
C THR A 49 -16.31 -0.99 1.53
N GLN A 50 -17.28 -1.25 2.43
CA GLN A 50 -17.17 -0.98 3.87
C GLN A 50 -15.84 -1.44 4.51
N ARG A 51 -15.35 -2.64 4.18
CA ARG A 51 -14.05 -3.13 4.68
C ARG A 51 -12.88 -2.21 4.33
N TYR A 52 -12.84 -1.73 3.09
CA TYR A 52 -11.79 -0.81 2.64
C TYR A 52 -11.88 0.53 3.37
N SER A 53 -13.09 1.09 3.46
CA SER A 53 -13.31 2.36 4.16
C SER A 53 -12.96 2.26 5.64
N ASN A 54 -13.34 1.16 6.31
CA ASN A 54 -12.98 0.88 7.70
C ASN A 54 -11.46 0.79 7.88
N TRP A 55 -10.76 0.03 7.04
CA TRP A 55 -9.30 -0.07 7.09
C TRP A 55 -8.65 1.31 6.90
N CYS A 56 -9.00 2.02 5.83
CA CYS A 56 -8.37 3.30 5.49
C CYS A 56 -8.66 4.37 6.56
N ASN A 57 -9.86 4.38 7.15
CA ASN A 57 -10.22 5.33 8.21
C ASN A 57 -9.58 5.00 9.57
N ASN A 58 -9.24 3.74 9.85
CA ASN A 58 -8.67 3.31 11.14
C ASN A 58 -7.15 3.04 11.13
N ILE A 59 -6.49 3.18 9.98
CA ILE A 59 -5.03 3.04 9.89
C ILE A 59 -4.31 4.02 10.84
N THR A 60 -3.32 3.53 11.59
CA THR A 60 -2.53 4.38 12.51
C THR A 60 -1.50 5.24 11.77
N PRO A 61 -0.94 6.29 12.41
CA PRO A 61 0.11 7.10 11.81
C PRO A 61 1.31 6.30 11.30
N GLU A 62 1.74 5.27 12.04
CA GLU A 62 2.84 4.39 11.66
C GLU A 62 2.43 3.52 10.46
N GLN A 63 1.20 3.00 10.49
CA GLN A 63 0.67 2.15 9.43
C GLN A 63 0.51 2.88 8.09
N LEU A 64 0.35 4.20 8.08
CA LEU A 64 0.41 5.00 6.86
C LEU A 64 1.69 4.71 6.05
N TYR A 65 2.81 4.47 6.73
CA TYR A 65 4.09 4.16 6.11
C TYR A 65 4.29 2.66 5.91
N THR A 66 3.99 1.82 6.90
CA THR A 66 4.28 0.38 6.81
C THR A 66 3.35 -0.35 5.83
N GLN A 67 2.15 0.19 5.58
CA GLN A 67 1.17 -0.40 4.64
C GLN A 67 1.14 0.31 3.28
N ARG A 68 2.11 1.19 2.99
CA ARG A 68 2.22 1.91 1.70
C ARG A 68 2.33 1.01 0.47
N PHE A 69 2.72 -0.25 0.67
CA PHE A 69 2.81 -1.25 -0.41
C PHE A 69 1.56 -2.11 -0.55
N ARG A 70 0.59 -1.95 0.35
CA ARG A 70 -0.72 -2.58 0.24
C ARG A 70 -1.61 -1.75 -0.67
N GLU A 71 -1.83 -0.49 -0.32
CA GLU A 71 -2.61 0.47 -1.12
C GLU A 71 -2.11 1.90 -0.82
N VAL A 72 -2.63 2.89 -1.54
CA VAL A 72 -2.44 4.30 -1.17
C VAL A 72 -3.14 4.53 0.18
N THR A 73 -2.36 4.79 1.23
CA THR A 73 -2.87 4.83 2.62
C THR A 73 -3.58 6.14 2.99
N ILE A 74 -3.43 7.15 2.15
CA ILE A 74 -4.25 8.37 2.15
C ILE A 74 -4.86 8.50 0.76
N ILE A 75 -6.18 8.36 0.62
CA ILE A 75 -6.80 8.41 -0.72
C ILE A 75 -6.64 9.79 -1.37
N GLN A 76 -6.35 9.79 -2.67
CA GLN A 76 -6.02 11.00 -3.42
C GLN A 76 -7.09 12.11 -3.34
N PRO A 77 -8.40 11.82 -3.35
CA PRO A 77 -9.41 12.88 -3.25
C PRO A 77 -9.41 13.62 -1.92
N THR A 78 -8.71 13.09 -0.90
CA THR A 78 -8.50 13.76 0.39
C THR A 78 -7.20 14.55 0.44
N TRP A 79 -6.33 14.50 -0.57
CA TRP A 79 -5.01 15.12 -0.51
C TRP A 79 -5.07 16.64 -0.37
N PHE A 80 -4.26 17.13 0.57
CA PHE A 80 -3.94 18.52 0.77
C PHE A 80 -2.45 18.64 1.08
N TYR A 81 -1.73 19.52 0.39
CA TYR A 81 -0.29 19.71 0.66
C TYR A 81 0.27 21.00 0.07
N GLU A 82 1.47 21.40 0.50
CA GLU A 82 2.20 22.52 -0.07
C GLU A 82 2.57 22.28 -1.54
N ARG A 83 2.38 23.29 -2.40
CA ARG A 83 2.69 23.23 -3.84
C ARG A 83 4.10 22.74 -4.13
N VAL A 84 5.06 23.05 -3.26
CA VAL A 84 6.47 22.62 -3.39
C VAL A 84 6.60 21.10 -3.54
N ILE A 85 5.68 20.31 -2.97
CA ILE A 85 5.66 18.85 -3.13
C ILE A 85 5.32 18.48 -4.58
N TRP A 86 4.32 19.13 -5.19
CA TRP A 86 3.96 18.92 -6.60
C TRP A 86 5.13 19.29 -7.53
N ASP A 87 5.70 20.48 -7.32
CA ASP A 87 6.77 20.99 -8.17
C ASP A 87 8.04 20.13 -8.07
N ARG A 88 8.40 19.68 -6.86
CA ARG A 88 9.53 18.76 -6.64
C ARG A 88 9.34 17.43 -7.35
N LEU A 89 8.11 16.90 -7.37
CA LEU A 89 7.81 15.60 -7.95
C LEU A 89 7.53 15.65 -9.46
N GLY A 90 7.39 16.86 -10.02
CA GLY A 90 7.10 17.07 -11.45
C GLY A 90 5.64 16.81 -11.84
N GLY A 91 4.73 16.72 -10.86
CA GLY A 91 3.31 16.42 -11.08
C GLY A 91 3.02 14.98 -11.53
N TYR A 92 1.85 14.80 -12.15
CA TYR A 92 1.44 13.50 -12.71
C TYR A 92 2.10 13.21 -14.05
N GLU A 93 2.38 11.93 -14.29
CA GLU A 93 2.95 11.48 -15.55
C GLU A 93 1.92 11.60 -16.68
N PRO A 94 2.29 12.12 -17.87
CA PRO A 94 1.33 12.43 -18.95
C PRO A 94 0.76 11.21 -19.68
N ALA A 95 1.12 9.98 -19.27
CA ALA A 95 0.72 8.75 -19.95
C ALA A 95 -0.65 8.25 -19.46
N LYS A 96 -1.53 7.92 -20.42
CA LYS A 96 -2.86 7.36 -20.13
C LYS A 96 -2.76 5.96 -19.52
N GLY A 97 -3.64 5.67 -18.56
CA GLY A 97 -3.76 4.34 -17.95
C GLY A 97 -2.72 4.03 -16.87
N LEU A 98 -2.02 5.05 -16.36
CA LEU A 98 -1.12 4.92 -15.22
C LEU A 98 -1.86 5.14 -13.90
N PRO A 99 -1.46 4.45 -12.82
CA PRO A 99 -1.95 4.73 -11.48
C PRO A 99 -1.22 5.95 -10.93
N GLU A 100 -1.56 7.11 -11.47
CA GLU A 100 -0.86 8.38 -11.27
C GLU A 100 -0.79 8.81 -9.79
N ASP A 101 -1.85 8.55 -9.03
CA ASP A 101 -1.90 8.75 -7.58
C ASP A 101 -0.91 7.84 -6.84
N LEU A 102 -0.92 6.53 -7.12
CA LEU A 102 0.01 5.57 -6.52
C LEU A 102 1.47 5.92 -6.83
N ILE A 103 1.77 6.29 -8.08
CA ILE A 103 3.11 6.67 -8.51
C ILE A 103 3.57 7.92 -7.76
N PHE A 104 2.74 8.97 -7.72
CA PHE A 104 3.05 10.21 -7.02
C PHE A 104 3.27 9.96 -5.52
N PHE A 105 2.38 9.18 -4.90
CA PHE A 105 2.45 8.81 -3.48
C PHE A 105 3.75 8.06 -3.13
N LEU A 106 4.11 7.04 -3.91
CA LEU A 106 5.34 6.27 -3.68
C LEU A 106 6.59 7.12 -3.93
N LYS A 107 6.63 7.94 -4.99
CA LYS A 107 7.74 8.87 -5.24
C LYS A 107 7.91 9.89 -4.11
N HIS A 108 6.80 10.41 -3.56
CA HIS A 108 6.84 11.32 -2.42
C HIS A 108 7.56 10.68 -1.23
N LEU A 109 7.19 9.45 -0.88
CA LEU A 109 7.80 8.70 0.23
C LEU A 109 9.25 8.30 -0.05
N GLU A 110 9.58 7.90 -1.28
CA GLU A 110 10.95 7.58 -1.70
C GLU A 110 11.91 8.78 -1.55
N GLN A 111 11.40 10.01 -1.61
CA GLN A 111 12.15 11.24 -1.40
C GLN A 111 12.08 11.78 0.05
N GLY A 112 11.68 10.95 1.01
CA GLY A 112 11.58 11.34 2.42
C GLY A 112 10.38 12.24 2.74
N GLY A 113 9.37 12.23 1.89
CA GLY A 113 8.06 12.83 2.15
C GLY A 113 7.36 12.21 3.35
N LYS A 114 6.50 12.99 3.99
CA LYS A 114 5.76 12.59 5.20
C LYS A 114 4.28 12.43 4.90
N LEU A 115 3.57 11.77 5.80
CA LEU A 115 2.13 11.57 5.74
C LEU A 115 1.52 12.01 7.05
N HIS A 116 0.34 12.63 6.97
CA HIS A 116 -0.48 12.94 8.13
C HIS A 116 -1.95 12.79 7.76
N LYS A 117 -2.77 12.25 8.66
CA LYS A 117 -4.19 12.05 8.41
C LYS A 117 -5.03 12.69 9.51
N VAL A 118 -5.89 13.62 9.13
CA VAL A 118 -6.86 14.24 10.04
C VAL A 118 -7.95 13.20 10.37
N PRO A 119 -8.20 12.87 11.65
CA PRO A 119 -9.12 11.80 12.05
C PRO A 119 -10.59 12.23 12.02
N VAL A 120 -10.99 12.97 10.97
CA VAL A 120 -12.35 13.49 10.75
C VAL A 120 -12.77 13.18 9.31
N PRO A 121 -14.00 12.71 9.06
CA PRO A 121 -14.51 12.53 7.71
C PRO A 121 -14.73 13.88 7.03
N LEU A 122 -13.78 14.32 6.21
CA LEU A 122 -13.81 15.64 5.54
C LEU A 122 -14.18 15.56 4.06
N LEU A 123 -14.53 14.37 3.58
CA LEU A 123 -14.93 14.10 2.20
C LEU A 123 -16.06 13.06 2.18
N LYS A 124 -17.09 13.31 1.36
CA LYS A 124 -18.01 12.25 0.91
C LYS A 124 -17.56 11.77 -0.45
N TYR A 125 -17.04 10.56 -0.48
CA TYR A 125 -16.54 9.88 -1.65
C TYR A 125 -17.69 9.20 -2.39
N ARG A 126 -17.97 9.59 -3.63
CA ARG A 126 -18.99 8.93 -4.45
C ARG A 126 -18.45 7.62 -5.02
N TYR A 127 -19.16 6.53 -4.76
CA TYR A 127 -18.83 5.20 -5.28
C TYR A 127 -19.85 4.78 -6.34
N HIS A 128 -19.35 4.33 -7.49
CA HIS A 128 -20.16 3.69 -8.52
C HIS A 128 -19.37 2.60 -9.26
N THR A 129 -20.03 1.71 -9.99
CA THR A 129 -19.38 0.56 -10.64
C THR A 129 -18.60 0.90 -11.90
N THR A 130 -18.80 2.10 -12.45
CA THR A 130 -18.17 2.59 -13.69
C THR A 130 -16.97 3.52 -13.44
N MET A 131 -16.41 3.54 -12.23
CA MET A 131 -15.28 4.42 -11.89
C MET A 131 -14.05 4.12 -12.73
N THR A 132 -13.34 5.18 -13.13
CA THR A 132 -12.14 5.13 -13.97
C THR A 132 -11.01 4.30 -13.34
N SER A 133 -10.96 4.22 -12.02
CA SER A 133 -10.02 3.40 -11.25
C SER A 133 -10.12 1.90 -11.56
N SER A 134 -11.21 1.44 -12.19
CA SER A 134 -11.35 0.05 -12.66
C SER A 134 -10.52 -0.28 -13.91
N GLY A 135 -10.01 0.73 -14.63
CA GLY A 135 -9.26 0.55 -15.88
C GLY A 135 -7.85 0.01 -15.70
N ILE A 136 -7.28 0.08 -14.50
CA ILE A 136 -5.89 -0.32 -14.22
C ILE A 136 -5.85 -1.73 -13.63
N SER A 137 -5.07 -2.61 -14.25
CA SER A 137 -5.00 -4.00 -13.79
C SER A 137 -4.34 -4.11 -12.41
N ARG A 138 -4.83 -5.02 -11.57
CA ARG A 138 -4.21 -5.37 -10.27
C ARG A 138 -2.73 -5.75 -10.40
N LYS A 139 -2.35 -6.36 -11.53
CA LYS A 139 -0.96 -6.72 -11.84
C LYS A 139 -0.09 -5.47 -12.04
N THR A 140 -0.61 -4.46 -12.73
CA THR A 140 0.06 -3.17 -12.91
C THR A 140 0.25 -2.46 -11.58
N LEU A 141 -0.80 -2.34 -10.77
CA LEU A 141 -0.71 -1.77 -9.42
C LEU A 141 0.31 -2.50 -8.55
N LEU A 142 0.30 -3.84 -8.60
CA LEU A 142 1.28 -4.66 -7.86
C LEU A 142 2.71 -4.38 -8.35
N SER A 143 2.94 -4.23 -9.65
CA SER A 143 4.29 -3.93 -10.16
C SER A 143 4.87 -2.63 -9.62
N TYR A 144 4.08 -1.56 -9.50
CA TYR A 144 4.56 -0.31 -8.92
C TYR A 144 4.87 -0.46 -7.43
N ARG A 145 3.99 -1.13 -6.67
CA ARG A 145 4.17 -1.41 -5.24
C ARG A 145 5.42 -2.26 -4.99
N VAL A 146 5.64 -3.31 -5.79
CA VAL A 146 6.83 -4.18 -5.68
C VAL A 146 8.10 -3.42 -6.05
N GLN A 147 8.10 -2.66 -7.14
CA GLN A 147 9.29 -1.89 -7.51
C GLN A 147 9.69 -0.86 -6.43
N ALA A 148 8.71 -0.19 -5.82
CA ALA A 148 8.97 0.71 -4.69
C ALA A 148 9.49 -0.06 -3.46
N PHE A 149 8.94 -1.24 -3.17
CA PHE A 149 9.41 -2.13 -2.11
C PHE A 149 10.87 -2.57 -2.34
N GLU A 150 11.23 -2.93 -3.58
CA GLU A 150 12.61 -3.28 -3.95
C GLU A 150 13.57 -2.09 -3.77
N ARG A 151 13.15 -0.88 -4.14
CA ARG A 151 13.98 0.34 -4.04
C ARG A 151 14.17 0.83 -2.60
N THR A 152 13.22 0.56 -1.72
CA THR A 152 13.19 1.18 -0.37
C THR A 152 13.42 0.19 0.78
N VAL A 153 12.99 -1.07 0.65
CA VAL A 153 13.07 -2.06 1.73
C VAL A 153 14.12 -3.12 1.42
N LEU A 154 14.07 -3.75 0.24
CA LEU A 154 14.98 -4.88 -0.08
C LEU A 154 16.44 -4.50 -0.32
N ARG A 155 16.78 -3.19 -0.25
CA ARG A 155 18.17 -2.71 -0.25
C ARG A 155 18.83 -2.82 1.12
N ASP A 156 18.05 -2.88 2.20
CA ASP A 156 18.57 -3.04 3.54
C ASP A 156 19.21 -4.44 3.68
N PRO A 157 20.45 -4.56 4.19
CA PRO A 157 21.11 -5.84 4.45
C PRO A 157 20.30 -6.82 5.31
N LYS A 158 19.43 -6.32 6.20
CA LYS A 158 18.47 -7.15 6.98
C LYS A 158 17.60 -8.00 6.05
N TRP A 159 17.30 -7.52 4.84
CA TRP A 159 16.49 -8.19 3.82
C TRP A 159 17.32 -8.96 2.80
N SER A 160 18.54 -9.38 3.15
CA SER A 160 19.38 -10.25 2.31
C SER A 160 18.73 -11.62 2.01
N SER A 161 17.84 -12.06 2.88
CA SER A 161 16.90 -13.17 2.66
C SER A 161 15.57 -12.86 3.34
N PHE A 162 14.45 -13.32 2.78
CA PHE A 162 13.13 -13.14 3.38
C PHE A 162 12.14 -14.24 2.98
N MET A 163 11.04 -14.34 3.72
CA MET A 163 9.96 -15.29 3.45
C MET A 163 8.70 -14.60 2.91
N ILE A 164 7.79 -15.37 2.30
CA ILE A 164 6.48 -14.89 1.84
C ILE A 164 5.37 -15.65 2.58
N TRP A 165 4.53 -14.95 3.34
CA TRP A 165 3.29 -15.52 3.86
C TRP A 165 2.23 -15.50 2.77
N GLY A 166 1.75 -16.69 2.39
CA GLY A 166 0.68 -16.90 1.41
C GLY A 166 1.19 -17.52 0.12
N CYS A 167 1.09 -18.85 -0.01
CA CYS A 167 1.48 -19.62 -1.20
C CYS A 167 0.34 -19.69 -2.26
N GLY A 168 -0.62 -18.75 -2.17
CA GLY A 168 -1.72 -18.59 -3.11
C GLY A 168 -1.37 -17.80 -4.37
N ARG A 169 -2.41 -17.30 -5.04
CA ARG A 169 -2.27 -16.49 -6.27
C ARG A 169 -1.43 -15.24 -6.04
N ASP A 170 -1.71 -14.51 -4.97
CA ASP A 170 -1.11 -13.19 -4.76
C ASP A 170 0.36 -13.29 -4.37
N GLY A 171 0.74 -14.18 -3.45
CA GLY A 171 2.16 -14.40 -3.10
C GLY A 171 2.99 -14.96 -4.27
N LYS A 172 2.43 -15.86 -5.09
CA LYS A 172 3.09 -16.32 -6.32
C LYS A 172 3.22 -15.20 -7.35
N THR A 173 2.26 -14.28 -7.42
CA THR A 173 2.32 -13.13 -8.33
C THR A 173 3.36 -12.13 -7.85
N PHE A 174 3.38 -11.81 -6.55
CA PHE A 174 4.41 -10.99 -5.92
C PHE A 174 5.81 -11.54 -6.23
N TYR A 175 6.06 -12.83 -5.98
CA TYR A 175 7.34 -13.46 -6.29
C TYR A 175 7.74 -13.27 -7.76
N LYS A 176 6.80 -13.51 -8.70
CA LYS A 176 7.07 -13.37 -10.14
C LYS A 176 7.29 -11.92 -10.57
N THR A 177 6.81 -10.95 -9.80
CA THR A 177 6.97 -9.51 -10.06
C THR A 177 8.31 -8.98 -9.55
N LEU A 178 8.95 -9.64 -8.57
CA LEU A 178 10.30 -9.31 -8.13
C LEU A 178 11.31 -9.42 -9.28
N SER A 179 12.33 -8.57 -9.24
CA SER A 179 13.52 -8.71 -10.06
C SER A 179 14.19 -10.07 -9.87
N ALA A 180 14.90 -10.56 -10.88
CA ALA A 180 15.61 -11.84 -10.81
C ALA A 180 16.56 -11.92 -9.61
N GLN A 181 17.23 -10.81 -9.27
CA GLN A 181 18.11 -10.73 -8.10
C GLN A 181 17.34 -10.90 -6.78
N ASN A 182 16.19 -10.23 -6.61
CA ASN A 182 15.43 -10.32 -5.37
C ASN A 182 14.60 -11.61 -5.26
N GLN A 183 14.28 -12.27 -6.38
CA GLN A 183 13.72 -13.63 -6.35
C GLN A 183 14.65 -14.62 -5.62
N LEU A 184 15.97 -14.49 -5.78
CA LEU A 184 16.95 -15.35 -5.10
C LEU A 184 17.02 -15.14 -3.59
N LYS A 185 16.50 -14.01 -3.08
CA LYS A 185 16.42 -13.73 -1.65
C LYS A 185 15.25 -14.44 -0.97
N VAL A 186 14.30 -14.98 -1.74
CA VAL A 186 13.12 -15.66 -1.20
C VAL A 186 13.50 -17.08 -0.79
N VAL A 187 13.53 -17.33 0.53
CA VAL A 187 13.98 -18.62 1.09
C VAL A 187 12.84 -19.57 1.43
N GLY A 188 11.59 -19.10 1.39
CA GLY A 188 10.44 -19.92 1.71
C GLY A 188 9.11 -19.20 1.56
N PHE A 189 8.06 -19.97 1.27
CA PHE A 189 6.69 -19.57 1.53
C PHE A 189 6.23 -20.17 2.85
N CYS A 190 5.32 -19.50 3.55
CA CYS A 190 4.49 -20.18 4.55
C CYS A 190 3.01 -20.10 4.21
N ASP A 191 2.26 -21.11 4.63
CA ASP A 191 0.81 -21.18 4.42
C ASP A 191 0.11 -21.86 5.60
N VAL A 192 -1.23 -21.74 5.64
CA VAL A 192 -2.11 -22.44 6.57
C VAL A 192 -2.72 -23.69 5.93
N ASN A 193 -2.71 -23.80 4.60
CA ASN A 193 -3.29 -24.91 3.86
C ASN A 193 -2.41 -26.17 3.99
N PRO A 194 -2.88 -27.24 4.65
CA PRO A 194 -2.08 -28.46 4.86
C PRO A 194 -1.67 -29.14 3.56
N ASN A 195 -2.44 -28.98 2.47
CA ASN A 195 -2.11 -29.56 1.17
C ASN A 195 -0.89 -28.90 0.50
N LEU A 196 -0.52 -27.69 0.93
CA LEU A 196 0.65 -26.99 0.41
C LEU A 196 1.89 -27.23 1.27
N ILE A 197 1.71 -27.52 2.55
CA ILE A 197 2.80 -27.61 3.52
C ILE A 197 3.67 -28.85 3.26
N GLY A 198 4.99 -28.69 3.33
CA GLY A 198 5.96 -29.74 3.03
C GLY A 198 6.21 -29.92 1.53
N THR A 199 5.51 -29.17 0.67
CA THR A 199 5.79 -29.14 -0.78
C THR A 199 6.91 -28.13 -1.10
N SER A 200 7.31 -28.08 -2.36
CA SER A 200 8.17 -27.02 -2.88
C SER A 200 7.65 -26.52 -4.21
N ILE A 201 7.79 -25.22 -4.43
CA ILE A 201 7.37 -24.58 -5.68
C ILE A 201 8.59 -24.18 -6.49
N VAL A 202 8.49 -24.34 -7.81
CA VAL A 202 9.47 -23.83 -8.77
C VAL A 202 8.76 -22.78 -9.61
N LEU A 203 9.03 -21.52 -9.32
CA LEU A 203 8.40 -20.38 -10.00
C LEU A 203 9.29 -19.73 -11.06
N ASN A 204 10.62 -19.90 -10.93
CA ASN A 204 11.58 -19.46 -11.92
C ASN A 204 12.12 -20.69 -12.68
N HIS A 205 11.71 -20.84 -13.94
CA HIS A 205 12.08 -21.99 -14.77
C HIS A 205 13.55 -21.97 -15.21
N GLN A 206 14.22 -20.80 -15.18
CA GLN A 206 15.63 -20.67 -15.55
C GLN A 206 16.52 -21.17 -14.43
N THR A 207 16.29 -20.71 -13.19
CA THR A 207 17.08 -21.13 -12.03
C THR A 207 16.68 -22.50 -11.51
N LYS A 208 15.45 -22.95 -11.82
CA LYS A 208 14.81 -24.15 -11.25
C LYS A 208 14.89 -24.20 -9.73
N HIS A 209 15.04 -23.04 -9.08
CA HIS A 209 15.17 -22.94 -7.64
C HIS A 209 13.88 -23.44 -6.98
N LYS A 210 14.01 -24.46 -6.13
CA LYS A 210 12.89 -25.02 -5.36
C LYS A 210 12.76 -24.24 -4.06
N ILE A 211 11.63 -23.56 -3.90
CA ILE A 211 11.32 -22.79 -2.70
C ILE A 211 10.39 -23.65 -1.84
N PRO A 212 10.76 -23.97 -0.58
CA PRO A 212 9.92 -24.77 0.29
C PRO A 212 8.66 -24.01 0.71
N VAL A 213 7.58 -24.76 0.94
CA VAL A 213 6.36 -24.24 1.56
C VAL A 213 6.25 -24.82 2.97
N LEU A 214 6.40 -23.96 3.96
CA LEU A 214 6.40 -24.30 5.39
C LEU A 214 5.05 -23.99 6.03
N HIS A 215 4.83 -24.52 7.22
CA HIS A 215 3.68 -24.13 8.02
C HIS A 215 3.87 -22.70 8.56
N TRP A 216 2.79 -21.93 8.68
CA TRP A 216 2.82 -20.52 9.09
C TRP A 216 3.58 -20.25 10.40
N ASN A 217 3.54 -21.16 11.36
CA ASN A 217 4.27 -21.03 12.63
C ASN A 217 5.80 -21.13 12.51
N GLN A 218 6.32 -21.46 11.33
CA GLN A 218 7.76 -21.49 11.02
C GLN A 218 8.24 -20.20 10.35
N MET A 219 7.38 -19.17 10.27
CA MET A 219 7.75 -17.87 9.71
C MET A 219 8.96 -17.28 10.45
N LYS A 220 9.91 -16.72 9.70
CA LYS A 220 11.07 -16.02 10.24
C LYS A 220 11.15 -14.63 9.62
N ALA A 221 11.52 -13.66 10.45
CA ALA A 221 11.79 -12.31 9.99
C ALA A 221 13.10 -12.24 9.17
N PRO A 222 13.18 -11.35 8.16
CA PRO A 222 12.07 -10.56 7.64
C PRO A 222 11.15 -11.36 6.69
N PHE A 223 9.89 -10.94 6.56
CA PHE A 223 8.95 -11.54 5.60
C PHE A 223 7.94 -10.54 5.04
N VAL A 224 7.27 -10.90 3.95
CA VAL A 224 6.12 -10.13 3.43
C VAL A 224 4.84 -10.92 3.58
N THR A 225 3.73 -10.22 3.82
CA THR A 225 2.41 -10.85 3.87
C THR A 225 1.65 -10.57 2.58
N CYS A 226 1.29 -11.64 1.86
CA CYS A 226 0.47 -11.62 0.66
C CYS A 226 -0.87 -12.31 0.91
N VAL A 227 -1.48 -12.00 2.07
CA VAL A 227 -2.76 -12.53 2.54
C VAL A 227 -3.64 -11.35 2.86
N ALA A 228 -4.87 -11.34 2.33
CA ALA A 228 -5.79 -10.24 2.55
C ALA A 228 -6.20 -10.16 4.03
N PHE A 229 -5.93 -9.02 4.65
CA PHE A 229 -6.39 -8.66 5.99
C PHE A 229 -7.92 -8.53 6.03
N ASP A 230 -8.47 -8.70 7.23
CA ASP A 230 -9.87 -8.50 7.60
C ASP A 230 -10.83 -9.37 6.77
N ARG A 231 -10.40 -10.60 6.43
CA ARG A 231 -11.24 -11.62 5.76
C ARG A 231 -11.69 -12.72 6.69
N TYR A 232 -10.75 -13.29 7.45
CA TYR A 232 -10.96 -14.39 8.36
C TYR A 232 -9.97 -14.17 9.51
N ASP A 233 -10.46 -13.92 10.73
CA ASP A 233 -9.67 -13.51 11.91
C ASP A 233 -8.46 -14.43 12.23
N GLN A 234 -8.44 -15.62 11.63
CA GLN A 234 -7.35 -16.59 11.74
C GLN A 234 -5.99 -16.02 11.34
N PHE A 235 -5.88 -15.23 10.27
CA PHE A 235 -4.59 -14.74 9.82
C PHE A 235 -3.99 -13.74 10.80
N GLU A 236 -4.79 -12.77 11.24
CA GLU A 236 -4.41 -11.74 12.20
C GLU A 236 -4.12 -12.36 13.57
N THR A 237 -4.90 -13.37 13.98
CA THR A 237 -4.66 -14.12 15.22
C THR A 237 -3.32 -14.85 15.16
N ASN A 238 -3.04 -15.54 14.05
CA ASN A 238 -1.76 -16.21 13.82
C ASN A 238 -0.61 -15.22 13.83
N LEU A 239 -0.72 -14.11 13.11
CA LEU A 239 0.32 -13.07 13.04
C LEU A 239 0.61 -12.48 14.42
N LYS A 240 -0.43 -12.15 15.19
CA LYS A 240 -0.30 -11.67 16.58
C LYS A 240 0.43 -12.69 17.46
N SER A 241 0.13 -13.98 17.31
CA SER A 241 0.77 -15.04 18.12
C SER A 241 2.28 -15.17 17.91
N LEU A 242 2.81 -14.70 16.78
CA LEU A 242 4.24 -14.75 16.46
C LEU A 242 5.02 -13.54 17.00
N ASN A 243 4.33 -12.51 17.52
CA ASN A 243 4.94 -11.31 18.10
C ASN A 243 5.92 -10.57 17.16
N PHE A 244 5.68 -10.59 15.85
CA PHE A 244 6.45 -9.81 14.89
C PHE A 244 5.97 -8.36 14.81
N ILE A 245 6.89 -7.43 14.56
CA ILE A 245 6.59 -6.00 14.50
C ILE A 245 6.43 -5.55 13.05
N GLU A 246 5.28 -4.96 12.70
CA GLU A 246 5.02 -4.41 11.37
C GLU A 246 6.01 -3.28 11.03
N GLY A 247 6.53 -3.26 9.80
CA GLY A 247 7.51 -2.29 9.33
C GLY A 247 8.96 -2.60 9.75
N ILE A 248 9.16 -3.50 10.72
CA ILE A 248 10.48 -3.95 11.16
C ILE A 248 10.71 -5.38 10.67
N ASP A 249 9.83 -6.30 11.04
CA ASP A 249 9.95 -7.73 10.74
C ASP A 249 9.15 -8.13 9.50
N TYR A 250 8.07 -7.40 9.20
CA TYR A 250 7.29 -7.68 8.00
C TYR A 250 6.62 -6.46 7.38
N PHE A 251 6.26 -6.57 6.10
CA PHE A 251 5.47 -5.58 5.37
C PHE A 251 4.22 -6.23 4.72
N PRO A 252 3.04 -5.61 4.90
CA PRO A 252 1.84 -5.96 4.14
C PRO A 252 1.89 -5.49 2.68
N LEU A 253 1.63 -6.41 1.75
CA LEU A 253 1.58 -6.10 0.31
C LEU A 253 0.20 -6.34 -0.33
N ILE A 254 -0.71 -7.04 0.36
CA ILE A 254 -2.08 -7.40 -0.09
C ILE A 254 -3.04 -7.29 1.09
#